data_AF-A0A5K0WMT0-F1
#
_entry.id   AF-A0A5K0WMT0-F1
#
_cell.length_a   1.000
_cell.length_b   1.000
_cell.length_c   1.000
_cell.angle_alpha   90.00
_cell.angle_beta   90.00
_cell.angle_gamma   90.00
#
_symmetry.space_group_name_H-M   'P 1'
#
loop_
_entity.id
_entity.type
_entity.pdbx_description
1 polymer ?
#
loop_
_entity_poly.entity_id
_entity_poly.type
_entity_poly.pdbx_seq_one_letter_code
_entity_poly.pdbx_strand_id
1 'polypeptide(L)'
;VAEALHLLHERGIVHLDVKPDNIYVKDGVYKLGDFGCATLKDGSIQIEEGDARYMPLEILNDKHEHLDRVDIFSLGASIYELVKGSPLPASGSHFLALREGKLSLLPGYSLQFQNLLK
;
A
#
# COMPACT_ATOMS: atom_id res chain seq x y z
N VAL A 1 -6.28 1.40 10.14
CA VAL A 1 -5.08 1.17 9.29
C VAL A 1 -4.29 2.45 9.08
N ALA A 2 -4.87 3.51 8.49
CA ALA A 2 -4.17 4.79 8.31
C ALA A 2 -3.59 5.36 9.63
N GLU A 3 -4.34 5.30 10.74
CA GLU A 3 -3.84 5.68 12.07
C GLU A 3 -2.64 4.84 12.54
N ALA A 4 -2.63 3.54 12.23
CA ALA A 4 -1.50 2.68 12.56
C ALA A 4 -0.26 3.05 11.75
N LEU A 5 -0.42 3.32 10.44
CA LEU A 5 0.67 3.80 9.59
C LEU A 5 1.21 5.13 10.08
N HIS A 6 0.33 6.08 10.43
CA HIS A 6 0.74 7.36 11.00
C HIS A 6 1.58 7.17 12.26
N LEU A 7 1.14 6.31 13.19
CA LEU A 7 1.85 5.99 14.43
C LEU A 7 3.25 5.38 14.18
N LEU A 8 3.38 4.52 13.16
CA LEU A 8 4.65 3.92 12.75
C LEU A 8 5.58 4.96 12.14
N HIS A 9 5.06 5.77 11.21
CA HIS A 9 5.82 6.80 10.51
C HIS A 9 6.33 7.88 11.47
N GLU A 10 5.56 8.27 12.48
CA GLU A 10 6.00 9.16 13.56
C GLU A 10 7.17 8.58 14.38
N ARG A 11 7.30 7.26 14.43
CA ARG A 11 8.41 6.54 15.09
C ARG A 11 9.56 6.22 14.15
N GLY A 12 9.51 6.70 12.90
CA GLY A 12 10.51 6.39 11.90
C GLY A 12 10.49 4.93 11.43
N ILE A 13 9.38 4.21 11.61
CA ILE A 13 9.19 2.84 11.15
C ILE A 13 8.30 2.84 9.91
N VAL A 14 8.63 2.01 8.93
CA VAL A 14 7.83 1.77 7.72
C VAL A 14 7.48 0.29 7.61
N HIS A 15 6.30 -0.04 7.09
CA HIS A 15 5.78 -1.41 7.08
C HIS A 15 6.20 -2.21 5.84
N LEU A 16 6.18 -1.58 4.65
CA LEU A 16 6.56 -2.10 3.34
C LEU A 16 5.77 -3.30 2.78
N ASP A 17 4.89 -3.91 3.58
CA ASP A 17 3.99 -4.98 3.12
C ASP A 17 2.51 -4.72 3.52
N VAL A 18 2.01 -3.50 3.30
CA VAL A 18 0.60 -3.16 3.57
C VAL A 18 -0.29 -3.75 2.49
N LYS A 19 -1.06 -4.79 2.84
CA LYS A 19 -2.01 -5.47 1.95
C LYS A 19 -3.20 -6.05 2.72
N PRO A 20 -4.31 -6.41 2.06
CA PRO A 20 -5.48 -6.99 2.73
C PRO A 20 -5.14 -8.21 3.63
N ASP A 21 -4.23 -9.09 3.21
CA ASP A 21 -3.79 -10.27 3.97
C ASP A 21 -3.17 -9.91 5.34
N ASN A 22 -2.58 -8.71 5.45
CA ASN A 22 -1.88 -8.23 6.63
C ASN A 22 -2.76 -7.27 7.49
N ILE A 23 -4.04 -7.11 7.13
CA ILE A 23 -5.02 -6.30 7.87
C ILE A 23 -6.01 -7.25 8.56
N TYR A 24 -5.79 -7.47 9.84
CA TYR A 24 -6.61 -8.34 10.68
C TYR A 24 -7.83 -7.60 11.23
N VAL A 25 -8.88 -8.34 11.56
CA VAL A 25 -10.10 -7.79 12.19
C VAL A 25 -10.34 -8.50 13.51
N LYS A 26 -10.49 -7.72 14.59
CA LYS A 26 -10.90 -8.22 15.90
C LYS A 26 -11.87 -7.24 16.52
N ASP A 27 -13.05 -7.73 16.93
CA ASP A 27 -14.09 -6.93 17.58
C ASP A 27 -14.49 -5.68 16.78
N GLY A 28 -14.56 -5.80 15.45
CA GLY A 28 -14.87 -4.70 14.53
C GLY A 28 -13.72 -3.70 14.31
N VAL A 29 -12.55 -3.93 14.91
CA VAL A 29 -11.37 -3.07 14.77
C VAL A 29 -10.36 -3.69 13.80
N TYR A 30 -9.97 -2.91 12.80
CA TYR A 30 -8.91 -3.26 11.86
C TYR A 30 -7.52 -3.00 12.44
N LYS A 31 -6.65 -4.01 12.39
CA LYS A 31 -5.30 -4.00 12.96
C LYS A 31 -4.30 -4.36 11.86
N LEU A 32 -3.29 -3.50 11.69
CA LEU A 32 -2.17 -3.80 10.82
C LEU A 32 -1.24 -4.79 11.54
N GLY A 33 -0.82 -5.85 10.87
CA GLY A 33 0.13 -6.83 11.39
C GLY A 33 1.07 -7.33 10.29
N ASP A 34 1.87 -8.34 10.63
CA ASP A 34 2.98 -8.85 9.82
C ASP A 34 4.07 -7.81 9.50
N PHE A 35 5.02 -7.68 10.43
CA PHE A 35 6.14 -6.73 10.35
C PHE A 35 7.40 -7.36 9.74
N GLY A 36 7.28 -8.47 8.98
CA GLY A 36 8.43 -9.15 8.39
C GLY A 36 9.30 -8.24 7.50
N CYS A 37 8.66 -7.37 6.71
CA CYS A 37 9.33 -6.41 5.82
C CYS A 37 9.57 -5.04 6.47
N ALA A 38 9.20 -4.85 7.73
CA ALA A 38 9.26 -3.54 8.35
C ALA A 38 10.71 -3.09 8.58
N THR A 39 10.99 -1.82 8.33
CA THR A 39 12.34 -1.24 8.46
C THR A 39 12.30 0.18 9.01
N LEU A 40 13.47 0.79 9.19
CA LEU A 40 13.61 2.19 9.57
C LEU A 40 13.54 3.08 8.33
N LYS A 41 12.82 4.19 8.46
CA LYS A 41 12.60 5.20 7.41
C LYS A 41 13.91 5.81 6.88
N ASP A 42 14.96 5.80 7.71
CA ASP A 42 16.29 6.30 7.35
C ASP A 42 17.12 5.33 6.49
N GLY A 43 16.60 4.12 6.22
CA GLY A 43 17.28 3.11 5.41
C GLY A 43 18.49 2.50 6.11
N SER A 44 18.63 2.67 7.43
CA SER A 44 19.76 2.14 8.20
C SER A 44 19.75 0.61 8.36
N ILE A 45 18.64 -0.04 8.06
CA ILE A 45 18.46 -1.50 8.08
C ILE A 45 18.18 -1.98 6.66
N GLN A 46 18.65 -3.18 6.34
CA GLN A 46 18.38 -3.83 5.06
C GLN A 46 16.88 -3.84 4.76
N ILE A 47 16.55 -3.48 3.52
CA ILE A 47 15.17 -3.41 3.06
C ILE A 47 14.80 -4.78 2.48
N GLU A 48 13.73 -5.36 2.99
CA GLU A 48 13.06 -6.51 2.37
C GLU A 48 11.80 -6.00 1.69
N GLU A 49 11.67 -6.24 0.39
CA GLU A 49 10.48 -5.86 -0.36
C GLU A 49 9.33 -6.83 -0.07
N GLY A 50 8.18 -6.27 0.30
CA GLY A 50 6.92 -6.98 0.39
C GLY A 50 6.32 -7.32 -0.97
N ASP A 51 5.00 -7.53 -1.01
CA ASP A 51 4.32 -7.96 -2.22
C ASP A 51 4.30 -6.87 -3.31
N ALA A 52 4.96 -7.15 -4.43
CA ALA A 52 5.08 -6.24 -5.57
C ALA A 52 3.74 -5.70 -6.10
N ARG A 53 2.62 -6.41 -5.90
CA ARG A 53 1.27 -5.96 -6.30
C ARG A 53 0.84 -4.67 -5.60
N TYR A 54 1.39 -4.38 -4.44
CA TYR A 54 1.07 -3.19 -3.64
C TYR A 54 2.23 -2.19 -3.60
N MET A 55 3.30 -2.43 -4.35
CA MET A 55 4.47 -1.56 -4.41
C MET A 55 4.35 -0.49 -5.52
N PRO A 56 4.81 0.75 -5.26
CA PRO A 56 4.93 1.78 -6.27
C PRO A 56 6.14 1.52 -7.19
N LEU A 57 6.20 2.21 -8.33
CA LEU A 57 7.17 1.90 -9.39
C LEU A 57 8.60 2.26 -8.99
N GLU A 58 8.79 3.27 -8.15
CA GLU A 58 10.10 3.69 -7.65
C GLU A 58 10.80 2.58 -6.84
N ILE A 59 10.08 1.89 -5.95
CA ILE A 59 10.64 0.78 -5.17
C ILE A 59 11.01 -0.39 -6.07
N LEU A 60 10.15 -0.73 -7.03
CA LEU A 60 10.43 -1.79 -8.02
C LEU A 60 11.62 -1.48 -8.94
N ASN A 61 12.14 -0.26 -8.93
CA ASN A 61 13.34 0.16 -9.64
C ASN A 61 14.50 0.47 -8.68
N ASP A 62 14.50 -0.17 -7.50
CA ASP A 62 15.52 -0.04 -6.45
C ASP A 62 15.69 1.39 -5.88
N LYS A 63 14.68 2.26 -6.03
CA LYS A 63 14.73 3.64 -5.50
C LYS A 63 14.03 3.71 -4.15
N HIS A 64 14.82 3.58 -3.10
CA HIS A 64 14.38 3.49 -1.71
C HIS A 64 14.25 4.86 -1.01
N GLU A 65 13.86 5.89 -1.75
CA GLU A 65 13.63 7.23 -1.19
C GLU A 65 12.20 7.34 -0.64
N HIS A 66 12.03 8.04 0.48
CA HIS A 66 10.71 8.31 1.06
C HIS A 66 9.86 7.05 1.34
N LEU A 67 10.44 6.06 2.03
CA LEU A 67 9.80 4.76 2.31
C LEU A 67 8.43 4.85 2.99
N ASP A 68 8.15 5.92 3.75
CA ASP A 68 6.84 6.15 4.34
C ASP A 68 5.72 6.37 3.30
N ARG A 69 6.07 6.91 2.12
CA ARG A 69 5.13 7.08 0.99
C ARG A 69 4.76 5.75 0.35
N VAL A 70 5.63 4.74 0.45
CA VAL A 70 5.36 3.38 -0.02
C VAL A 70 4.14 2.81 0.69
N ASP A 71 4.10 2.89 2.02
CA ASP A 71 2.95 2.42 2.81
C ASP A 71 1.64 3.12 2.43
N ILE A 72 1.69 4.40 2.03
CA ILE A 72 0.51 5.16 1.58
C ILE A 72 0.03 4.65 0.23
N PHE A 73 0.94 4.41 -0.71
CA PHE A 73 0.60 3.78 -1.99
C PHE A 73 0.01 2.38 -1.78
N SER A 74 0.64 1.56 -0.94
CA SER A 74 0.19 0.20 -0.62
C SER A 74 -1.19 0.19 0.05
N LEU A 75 -1.48 1.16 0.93
CA LEU A 75 -2.82 1.36 1.49
C LEU A 75 -3.84 1.73 0.40
N GLY A 76 -3.50 2.65 -0.51
CA GLY A 76 -4.35 3.02 -1.64
C GLY A 76 -4.65 1.83 -2.56
N ALA A 77 -3.62 1.05 -2.90
CA ALA A 77 -3.74 -0.18 -3.68
C ALA A 77 -4.63 -1.23 -2.99
N SER A 78 -4.47 -1.41 -1.67
CA SER A 78 -5.30 -2.30 -0.86
C SER A 78 -6.77 -1.89 -0.89
N ILE A 79 -7.07 -0.59 -0.70
CA ILE A 79 -8.44 -0.08 -0.76
C ILE A 79 -9.01 -0.26 -2.18
N TYR A 80 -8.22 0.02 -3.22
CA TYR A 80 -8.64 -0.15 -4.60
C TYR A 80 -9.01 -1.61 -4.92
N GLU A 81 -8.22 -2.58 -4.45
CA GLU A 81 -8.54 -4.01 -4.59
C GLU A 81 -9.88 -4.37 -3.95
N LEU A 82 -10.08 -3.96 -2.70
CA LEU A 82 -11.28 -4.28 -1.94
C LEU A 82 -12.54 -3.70 -2.60
N VAL A 83 -12.44 -2.46 -3.09
CA VAL A 83 -13.55 -1.75 -3.75
C VAL A 83 -13.84 -2.30 -5.14
N LYS A 84 -12.79 -2.65 -5.90
CA LYS A 84 -12.90 -3.31 -7.20
C LYS A 84 -13.44 -4.74 -7.07
N GLY A 85 -13.25 -5.38 -5.92
CA GLY A 85 -13.74 -6.74 -5.62
C GLY A 85 -13.01 -7.84 -6.38
N SER A 86 -11.79 -7.57 -6.89
CA SER A 86 -10.96 -8.57 -7.56
C SER A 86 -9.47 -8.30 -7.32
N PRO A 87 -8.64 -9.36 -7.26
CA PRO A 87 -7.21 -9.21 -6.95
C PRO A 87 -6.48 -8.24 -7.87
N LEU A 88 -5.45 -7.59 -7.33
CA LEU A 88 -4.54 -6.77 -8.13
C LEU A 88 -3.71 -7.66 -9.08
N PRO A 89 -3.46 -7.19 -10.32
CA PRO A 89 -2.59 -7.90 -11.25
C PRO A 89 -1.16 -7.96 -10.70
N ALA A 90 -0.47 -9.08 -10.90
CA ALA A 90 0.95 -9.23 -10.53
C ALA A 90 1.92 -8.71 -11.59
N SER A 91 1.46 -8.51 -12.83
CA SER A 91 2.28 -8.03 -13.95
C SER A 91 1.41 -7.51 -15.11
N GLY A 92 2.06 -7.00 -16.16
CA GLY A 92 1.41 -6.57 -17.40
C GLY A 92 0.86 -5.14 -17.36
N SER A 93 0.04 -4.80 -18.37
CA SER A 93 -0.42 -3.42 -18.58
C SER A 93 -1.25 -2.86 -17.42
N HIS A 94 -2.11 -3.68 -16.81
CA HIS A 94 -2.93 -3.26 -15.67
C HIS A 94 -2.09 -3.04 -14.40
N PHE A 95 -1.01 -3.79 -14.22
CA PHE A 95 -0.06 -3.58 -13.14
C PHE A 95 0.59 -2.20 -13.26
N LEU A 96 1.10 -1.86 -14.45
CA LEU A 96 1.71 -0.56 -14.73
C LEU A 96 0.70 0.60 -14.65
N ALA A 97 -0.49 0.43 -15.23
CA ALA A 97 -1.53 1.45 -15.22
C ALA A 97 -1.90 1.91 -13.78
N LEU A 98 -1.93 0.98 -12.82
CA LEU A 98 -2.16 1.32 -11.41
C LEU A 98 -1.06 2.26 -10.87
N ARG A 99 0.22 2.01 -11.18
CA ARG A 99 1.35 2.85 -10.76
C ARG A 99 1.38 4.20 -11.48
N GLU A 100 0.75 4.30 -12.64
CA GLU A 100 0.59 5.55 -13.39
C GLU A 100 -0.66 6.35 -12.96
N GLY A 101 -1.38 5.93 -11.90
CA GLY A 101 -2.62 6.58 -11.45
C GLY A 101 -3.82 6.37 -12.40
N LYS A 102 -3.69 5.45 -13.37
CA LYS A 102 -4.74 5.14 -14.36
C LYS A 102 -5.68 4.06 -13.82
N LEU A 103 -6.45 4.44 -12.81
CA LEU A 103 -7.45 3.56 -12.20
C LEU A 103 -8.71 3.45 -13.07
N SER A 104 -9.29 2.26 -13.12
CA SER A 104 -10.60 2.05 -13.74
C SER A 104 -11.68 2.79 -12.96
N LEU A 105 -12.74 3.21 -13.65
CA LEU A 105 -13.92 3.78 -12.98
C LEU A 105 -14.50 2.74 -12.03
N LEU A 106 -14.97 3.22 -10.87
CA LEU A 106 -15.60 2.40 -9.84
C LEU A 106 -17.08 2.81 -9.71
N PRO A 107 -17.97 2.29 -10.59
CA PRO A 107 -19.41 2.58 -10.50
C PRO A 107 -19.94 2.24 -9.12
N GLY A 108 -20.81 3.10 -8.59
CA GLY A 108 -21.37 2.94 -7.24
C GLY A 108 -20.57 3.62 -6.13
N TYR A 109 -19.37 4.13 -6.41
CA TYR A 109 -18.58 4.92 -5.45
C TYR A 109 -18.50 6.40 -5.83
N SER A 110 -18.44 7.29 -4.83
CA SER A 110 -18.45 8.74 -5.04
C SER A 110 -17.21 9.22 -5.81
N LEU A 111 -17.34 10.32 -6.55
CA LEU A 111 -16.20 10.92 -7.27
C LEU A 111 -15.12 11.39 -6.29
N GLN A 112 -15.50 11.89 -5.12
CA GLN A 112 -14.56 12.27 -4.06
C GLN A 112 -13.69 11.08 -3.64
N PHE A 113 -14.30 9.92 -3.43
CA PHE A 113 -13.57 8.70 -3.06
C PHE A 113 -12.68 8.21 -4.20
N GLN A 114 -13.18 8.21 -5.43
CA GLN A 114 -12.38 7.85 -6.60
C GLN A 114 -11.19 8.79 -6.82
N ASN A 115 -11.35 10.09 -6.50
CA ASN A 115 -10.26 11.07 -6.56
C ASN A 115 -9.27 10.94 -5.40
N LEU A 116 -9.69 10.40 -4.25
CA LEU A 116 -8.77 10.10 -3.14
C LEU A 116 -7.82 8.95 -3.49
N LEU A 117 -8.26 8.00 -4.32
CA LEU A 117 -7.45 6.87 -4.77
C LEU A 117 -6.51 7.20 -5.94
N LYS A 118 -6.75 8.29 -6.67
CA LYS A 118 -5.95 8.74 -7.82
C LYS A 118 -4.85 9.70 -7.39
#